data_AF-A0A6N2KUR1-F1
#
_entry.id   AF-A0A6N2KUR1-F1
#
_cell.length_a   1.000
_cell.length_b   1.000
_cell.length_c   1.000
_cell.angle_alpha   90.00
_cell.angle_beta   90.00
_cell.angle_gamma   90.00
#
_symmetry.space_group_name_H-M   'P 1'
#
loop_
_entity.id
_entity.type
_entity.pdbx_description
1 polymer ?
#
loop_
_entity_poly.entity_id
_entity_poly.type
_entity_poly.pdbx_seq_one_letter_code
_entity_poly.pdbx_strand_id
1 'polypeptide(L)'
;MGPTEAIGRLLFQQLEIDYVIGETHKELLPDRSGPAAILRIFGVTGEGHSVCCLVHGFEPYFYVSCPPGMNPDDISHFHHSLEGGE
;
A
#
# COMPACT_ATOMS: atom_id res chain seq x y z
N MET A 1 1.07 -22.85 19.74
CA MET A 1 0.60 -21.46 19.93
C MET A 1 0.71 -20.76 18.59
N GLY A 2 -0.41 -20.26 18.05
CA GLY A 2 -0.44 -19.58 16.76
C GLY A 2 0.01 -18.11 16.86
N PRO A 3 0.34 -17.44 15.74
CA PRO A 3 1.01 -16.13 15.72
C PRO A 3 0.14 -14.92 16.07
N THR A 4 -1.09 -15.09 16.55
CA THR A 4 -2.08 -14.01 16.61
C THR A 4 -2.79 -13.95 17.96
N GLU A 5 -2.09 -13.49 18.99
CA GLU A 5 -2.71 -12.80 20.12
C GLU A 5 -1.67 -12.05 20.96
N ALA A 6 -1.20 -10.92 20.45
CA ALA A 6 -0.82 -9.80 21.31
C ALA A 6 -2.00 -8.82 21.30
N ILE A 7 -2.87 -8.92 22.30
CA ILE A 7 -4.00 -7.99 22.49
C ILE A 7 -3.43 -6.69 23.05
N GLY A 8 -2.83 -5.87 22.19
CA GLY A 8 -2.21 -4.61 22.58
C GLY A 8 -2.20 -3.60 21.46
N ARG A 9 -2.53 -2.35 21.76
CA ARG A 9 -2.35 -1.23 20.83
C ARG A 9 -0.87 -0.84 20.87
N LEU A 10 -0.22 -0.82 19.71
CA LEU A 10 1.13 -0.25 19.58
C LEU A 10 1.01 1.25 19.32
N LEU A 11 1.42 2.07 20.30
CA LEU A 11 1.49 3.53 20.18
C LEU A 11 2.95 3.96 20.06
N PHE A 12 3.28 4.70 19.00
CA PHE A 12 4.61 5.23 18.76
C PHE A 12 4.56 6.55 17.99
N GLN A 13 5.58 7.39 18.16
CA GLN A 13 5.74 8.64 17.42
C GLN A 13 6.51 8.37 16.14
N GLN A 14 5.91 8.72 15.00
CA GLN A 14 6.55 8.66 13.68
C GLN A 14 7.65 9.73 13.56
N LEU A 15 8.80 9.32 13.01
CA LEU A 15 9.98 10.17 12.78
C LEU A 15 10.30 10.30 11.29
N GLU A 16 10.27 9.19 10.56
CA GLU A 16 10.62 9.13 9.14
C GLU A 16 9.73 8.14 8.41
N ILE A 17 9.47 8.43 7.13
CA ILE A 17 8.73 7.54 6.24
C ILE A 17 9.52 7.43 4.94
N ASP A 18 9.71 6.19 4.49
CA ASP A 18 10.17 5.90 3.14
C ASP A 18 9.37 4.73 2.54
N TYR A 19 9.75 4.29 1.34
CA TYR A 19 9.18 3.10 0.73
C TYR A 19 10.24 2.22 0.08
N VAL A 20 9.94 0.95 0.00
CA VAL A 20 10.67 -0.04 -0.81
C VAL A 20 9.70 -0.76 -1.73
N ILE A 21 10.22 -1.31 -2.82
CA ILE A 21 9.48 -2.26 -3.65
C ILE A 21 9.79 -3.66 -3.14
N GLY A 22 8.75 -4.41 -2.79
CA GLY A 22 8.86 -5.80 -2.33
C GLY A 22 7.69 -6.64 -2.82
N GLU A 23 7.64 -7.91 -2.44
CA GLU A 23 6.53 -8.78 -2.79
C GLU A 23 5.26 -8.45 -1.99
N THR A 24 4.10 -8.56 -2.63
CA THR A 24 2.81 -8.37 -1.97
C THR A 24 2.61 -9.33 -0.79
N HIS A 25 2.16 -8.79 0.35
CA HIS A 25 1.93 -9.57 1.57
C HIS A 25 0.66 -10.42 1.46
N LYS A 26 0.82 -11.69 1.06
CA LYS A 26 -0.30 -12.61 0.76
C LYS A 26 -1.33 -12.78 1.88
N GLU A 27 -0.91 -12.72 3.14
CA GLU A 27 -1.87 -12.87 4.26
C GLU A 27 -2.73 -11.62 4.48
N LEU A 28 -2.21 -10.44 4.11
CA LEU A 28 -2.93 -9.17 4.25
C LEU A 28 -3.75 -8.85 2.99
N LEU A 29 -3.25 -9.27 1.83
CA LEU A 29 -3.80 -8.97 0.51
C LEU A 29 -3.82 -10.26 -0.34
N PRO A 30 -4.74 -11.19 -0.05
CA PRO A 30 -4.75 -12.52 -0.68
C PRO A 30 -5.00 -12.48 -2.19
N ASP A 31 -5.75 -11.48 -2.67
CA ASP A 31 -6.11 -11.33 -4.08
C ASP A 31 -5.08 -10.55 -4.91
N ARG A 32 -3.99 -10.08 -4.29
CA ARG A 32 -2.95 -9.29 -4.95
C ARG A 32 -1.65 -10.08 -5.02
N SER A 33 -0.88 -9.88 -6.09
CA SER A 33 0.39 -10.56 -6.32
C SER A 33 1.37 -9.67 -7.06
N GLY A 34 2.66 -10.00 -6.95
CA GLY A 34 3.74 -9.28 -7.60
C GLY A 34 4.29 -8.11 -6.79
N PRO A 35 5.13 -7.28 -7.43
CA PRO A 35 5.80 -6.15 -6.78
C PRO A 35 4.80 -5.12 -6.27
N ALA A 36 4.97 -4.70 -5.02
CA ALA A 36 4.16 -3.68 -4.36
C ALA A 36 5.05 -2.71 -3.58
N ALA A 37 4.60 -1.46 -3.49
CA ALA A 37 5.19 -0.49 -2.58
C ALA A 37 4.86 -0.89 -1.12
N ILE A 38 5.89 -0.96 -0.29
CA ILE A 38 5.77 -1.17 1.15
C ILE A 38 6.28 0.10 1.81
N LEU A 39 5.40 0.83 2.49
CA LEU A 39 5.80 2.01 3.25
C LEU A 39 6.44 1.57 4.55
N ARG A 40 7.62 2.10 4.88
CA ARG A 40 8.28 1.86 6.17
C ARG A 40 8.15 3.12 7.00
N ILE A 41 7.46 2.98 8.13
CA ILE A 41 7.27 4.06 9.09
C ILE A 41 8.17 3.78 10.29
N PHE A 42 9.20 4.62 10.44
CA PHE A 42 10.14 4.55 11.54
C PHE A 42 9.71 5.45 12.67
N GLY A 43 9.86 4.99 13.90
CA GLY A 43 9.51 5.79 15.06
C GLY A 43 9.91 5.19 16.39
N VAL A 44 9.42 5.78 17.46
CA VAL A 44 9.76 5.41 18.84
C VAL A 44 8.51 5.31 19.72
N THR A 45 8.41 4.28 20.56
CA THR A 45 7.34 4.19 21.56
C THR A 45 7.56 5.21 22.68
N GLY A 46 6.54 5.43 23.52
CA GLY A 46 6.68 6.27 24.73
C GLY A 46 7.72 5.75 25.73
N GLU A 47 8.09 4.47 25.65
CA GLU A 47 9.13 3.83 26.46
C GLU A 47 10.52 3.92 25.81
N GLY A 48 10.63 4.47 24.59
CA GLY A 48 11.89 4.62 23.87
C GLY A 48 12.30 3.43 23.00
N HIS A 49 11.41 2.45 22.77
CA HIS A 49 11.69 1.35 21.85
C HIS A 49 11.58 1.81 20.39
N SER A 50 12.58 1.45 19.57
CA SER A 50 12.52 1.67 18.13
C SER A 50 11.46 0.80 17.47
N VAL A 51 10.69 1.38 16.56
CA VAL A 51 9.65 0.72 15.79
C VAL A 51 9.92 0.92 14.30
N CYS A 52 9.80 -0.16 13.53
CA CYS A 52 9.67 -0.14 12.08
C CYS A 52 8.32 -0.77 11.73
N CYS A 53 7.34 0.05 11.34
CA CYS A 53 6.03 -0.40 10.93
C CYS A 53 5.98 -0.51 9.40
N LEU A 54 5.70 -1.71 8.90
CA LEU A 54 5.52 -1.99 7.48
C LEU A 54 4.04 -1.83 7.12
N VAL A 55 3.72 -0.86 6.27
CA VAL A 55 2.35 -0.61 5.80
C VAL A 55 2.20 -1.10 4.38
N HIS A 56 1.19 -1.94 4.16
CA HIS A 56 0.88 -2.60 2.91
C HIS A 56 -0.47 -2.13 2.34
N GLY A 57 -0.68 -2.32 1.04
CA GLY A 57 -1.99 -2.13 0.41
C GLY A 57 -2.27 -0.73 -0.12
N PHE A 58 -1.35 0.21 0.07
CA PHE A 58 -1.45 1.54 -0.53
C PHE A 58 -0.96 1.52 -1.99
N GLU A 59 -1.78 2.03 -2.91
CA GLU A 59 -1.41 2.25 -4.31
C GLU A 59 -1.43 3.77 -4.59
N PRO A 60 -0.36 4.34 -5.16
CA PRO A 60 -0.37 5.73 -5.60
C PRO A 60 -1.45 5.97 -6.65
N TYR A 61 -2.18 7.07 -6.52
CA TYR A 61 -3.22 7.47 -7.47
C TYR A 61 -3.08 8.95 -7.84
N PHE A 62 -3.62 9.30 -9.01
CA PHE A 62 -3.76 10.67 -9.47
C PHE A 62 -5.11 10.85 -10.15
N TYR A 63 -5.55 12.10 -10.28
CA TYR A 63 -6.79 12.43 -10.96
C TYR A 63 -6.50 13.03 -12.33
N VAL A 64 -7.37 12.69 -13.28
CA VAL A 64 -7.42 13.30 -14.62
C VAL A 64 -8.82 13.82 -14.88
N SER A 65 -8.93 14.79 -15.79
CA SER A 65 -10.25 15.20 -16.27
C SER A 65 -10.87 14.07 -17.10
N CYS A 66 -12.16 13.80 -16.87
CA CYS A 66 -12.91 12.83 -17.66
C CYS A 66 -13.06 13.36 -19.10
N PRO A 67 -12.59 12.64 -20.13
CA PRO A 67 -12.74 13.06 -21.52
C PRO A 67 -14.22 13.21 -21.90
N PRO A 68 -14.61 14.26 -22.67
CA PRO A 68 -15.98 14.41 -23.13
C PRO A 68 -16.47 13.18 -23.91
N GLY A 69 -17.64 12.66 -23.56
CA GLY A 69 -18.24 11.49 -24.21
C GLY A 69 -17.75 10.14 -23.68
N MET A 70 -16.82 10.10 -22.72
CA MET A 70 -16.42 8.86 -22.05
C MET A 70 -17.60 8.22 -21.33
N ASN A 71 -17.76 6.91 -21.51
CA ASN A 71 -18.77 6.10 -20.87
C ASN A 71 -18.14 4.89 -20.13
N PRO A 72 -18.88 4.16 -19.30
CA PRO A 72 -18.33 3.04 -18.51
C PRO A 72 -17.65 1.94 -19.35
N ASP A 73 -18.08 1.71 -20.59
CA ASP A 73 -17.50 0.68 -21.46
C ASP A 73 -16.08 1.07 -21.94
N ASP A 74 -15.73 2.36 -21.91
CA ASP A 74 -14.41 2.86 -22.33
C ASP A 74 -13.32 2.67 -21.26
N ILE A 75 -13.70 2.40 -20.00
CA ILE A 75 -12.78 2.39 -18.85
C ILE A 75 -11.73 1.29 -18.97
N SER A 76 -12.13 0.10 -19.42
CA SER A 76 -11.22 -1.03 -19.59
C SER A 76 -10.15 -0.74 -20.65
N HIS A 77 -10.55 -0.10 -21.77
CA HIS A 77 -9.62 0.32 -22.81
C HIS A 77 -8.68 1.42 -22.30
N PHE A 78 -9.21 2.40 -21.59
CA PHE A 78 -8.41 3.47 -20.99
C PHE A 78 -7.35 2.93 -20.02
N HIS A 79 -7.72 1.96 -19.16
CA HIS A 79 -6.78 1.29 -18.27
C HIS A 79 -5.66 0.59 -19.04
N HIS A 80 -6.01 -0.17 -20.09
CA HIS A 80 -5.03 -0.86 -20.93
C HIS A 80 -4.03 0.08 -21.60
N SER A 81 -4.50 1.23 -22.11
CA SER A 81 -3.62 2.25 -22.70
C SER A 81 -2.66 2.88 -21.68
N LEU A 82 -3.07 3.02 -20.41
CA LEU A 82 -2.20 3.52 -19.34
C LEU A 82 -1.10 2.52 -18.95
N GLU A 83 -1.38 1.22 -19.08
CA GLU A 83 -0.42 0.14 -18.80
C GLU A 83 0.57 -0.09 -19.97
N GLY A 84 0.46 0.67 -21.06
CA GLY A 84 1.35 0.56 -22.22
C GLY A 84 1.04 -0.62 -23.13
N GLY A 85 -0.20 -1.13 -23.10
CA GLY A 85 -0.68 -2.08 -24.11
C GLY A 85 -0.90 -1.38 -25.45
N GLU A 86 -0.26 -1.88 -26.51
CA GLU A 86 -0.52 -1.48 -27.91
C GLU A 86 -1.86 -2.02 -28.42
#